data_AF-A0A357KQQ0-F1
#
_entry.id   AF-A0A357KQQ0-F1
#
_cell.length_a   1.000
_cell.length_b   1.000
_cell.length_c   1.000
_cell.angle_alpha   90.00
_cell.angle_beta   90.00
_cell.angle_gamma   90.00
#
_symmetry.space_group_name_H-M   'P 1'
#
loop_
_entity.id
_entity.type
_entity.pdbx_description
1 polymer ?
#
loop_
_entity_poly.entity_id
_entity_poly.type
_entity_poly.pdbx_seq_one_letter_code
_entity_poly.pdbx_strand_id
1 'polypeptide(L)'
;MVKYLIDVNLPARFSVWADERYQHVRSINDEMTDSEIWEYAKPDNLTIVTKDTDFSDMIMISEPPPRVIHIKLAHSRTSALA
;
A
#
# COMPACT_ATOMS: atom_id res chain seq x y z
N MET A 1 -11.10 -7.06 -11.71
CA MET A 1 -9.70 -7.56 -11.63
C MET A 1 -8.89 -6.60 -10.79
N VAL A 2 -8.11 -7.13 -9.84
CA VAL A 2 -7.30 -6.34 -8.90
C VAL A 2 -6.23 -5.56 -9.67
N LYS A 3 -6.01 -4.31 -9.27
CA LYS A 3 -5.01 -3.39 -9.83
C LYS A 3 -4.16 -2.72 -8.76
N TYR A 4 -4.70 -2.58 -7.55
CA TYR A 4 -4.07 -1.88 -6.45
C TYR A 4 -4.01 -2.76 -5.21
N LEU A 5 -2.84 -2.80 -4.58
CA LEU A 5 -2.66 -3.37 -3.25
C LEU A 5 -2.60 -2.27 -2.22
N ILE A 6 -3.46 -2.35 -1.22
CA ILE A 6 -3.50 -1.41 -0.10
C ILE A 6 -2.71 -1.99 1.05
N ASP A 7 -1.63 -1.30 1.41
CA ASP A 7 -0.77 -1.59 2.56
C ASP A 7 -1.58 -1.71 3.86
N VAL A 8 -1.19 -2.64 4.74
CA VAL A 8 -1.78 -2.87 6.07
C VAL A 8 -1.76 -1.64 6.97
N ASN A 9 -0.86 -0.70 6.70
CA ASN A 9 -0.69 0.57 7.40
C ASN A 9 -1.74 1.63 7.00
N LEU A 10 -2.52 1.38 5.95
CA LEU A 10 -3.64 2.23 5.53
C LEU A 10 -4.99 1.70 6.06
N PRO A 11 -6.03 2.55 6.16
CA PRO A 11 -7.33 2.11 6.64
C PRO A 11 -8.02 1.11 5.70
N ALA A 12 -8.36 -0.08 6.19
CA ALA A 12 -9.06 -1.08 5.37
C ALA A 12 -10.46 -0.63 4.89
N ARG A 13 -11.14 0.22 5.68
CA ARG A 13 -12.48 0.76 5.36
C ARG A 13 -12.37 2.23 4.98
N PHE A 14 -12.03 2.50 3.72
CA PHE A 14 -11.99 3.84 3.16
C PHE A 14 -12.72 3.84 1.82
N SER A 15 -13.62 4.80 1.60
CA SER A 15 -14.49 4.83 0.42
C SER A 15 -13.71 4.92 -0.90
N VAL A 16 -12.50 5.47 -0.88
CA VAL A 16 -11.65 5.64 -2.06
C VAL A 16 -11.24 4.30 -2.68
N TRP A 17 -11.08 3.23 -1.89
CA TRP A 17 -10.67 1.92 -2.35
C TRP A 17 -11.69 0.82 -2.02
N ALA A 18 -12.98 1.16 -2.05
CA ALA A 18 -14.08 0.22 -1.81
C ALA A 18 -14.48 -0.62 -3.04
N ASP A 19 -13.80 -0.42 -4.18
CA ASP A 19 -14.07 -1.08 -5.47
C ASP A 19 -13.21 -2.35 -5.63
N GLU A 20 -13.66 -3.32 -6.42
CA GLU A 20 -12.99 -4.62 -6.68
C GLU A 20 -11.59 -4.52 -7.32
N ARG A 21 -11.21 -3.34 -7.82
CA ARG A 21 -9.85 -3.04 -8.30
C ARG A 21 -8.84 -2.93 -7.16
N TYR A 22 -9.29 -2.79 -5.92
CA TYR A 22 -8.45 -2.64 -4.74
C TYR A 22 -8.53 -3.89 -3.88
N GLN A 23 -7.37 -4.35 -3.44
CA GLN A 23 -7.26 -5.45 -2.50
C GLN A 23 -6.36 -5.05 -1.35
N HIS A 24 -6.83 -5.27 -0.13
CA HIS A 24 -6.08 -4.94 1.07
C HIS A 24 -5.14 -6.09 1.43
N VAL A 25 -3.88 -5.82 1.78
CA VAL A 25 -2.92 -6.89 2.12
C VAL A 25 -3.43 -7.76 3.27
N ARG A 26 -4.07 -7.17 4.29
CA ARG A 26 -4.74 -7.92 5.38
C ARG A 26 -5.79 -8.95 4.92
N SER A 27 -6.37 -8.80 3.73
CA SER A 27 -7.33 -9.78 3.19
C SER A 27 -6.65 -10.98 2.53
N ILE A 28 -5.35 -10.89 2.27
CA ILE A 28 -4.50 -11.96 1.73
C ILE A 28 -3.81 -12.65 2.91
N ASN A 29 -2.96 -11.91 3.62
CA ASN A 29 -2.25 -12.31 4.83
C ASN A 29 -1.67 -11.03 5.48
N ASP A 30 -2.01 -10.75 6.73
CA ASP A 30 -1.57 -9.57 7.47
C ASP A 30 -0.14 -9.68 8.02
N GLU A 31 0.49 -10.85 7.92
CA GLU A 31 1.86 -11.12 8.34
C GLU A 31 2.88 -11.02 7.19
N MET A 32 2.44 -10.71 5.96
CA MET A 32 3.36 -10.55 4.84
C MET A 32 4.31 -9.38 5.07
N THR A 33 5.59 -9.64 4.87
CA THR A 33 6.63 -8.61 4.85
C THR A 33 6.55 -7.76 3.58
N ASP A 34 7.18 -6.58 3.59
CA ASP A 34 7.20 -5.67 2.43
C ASP A 34 7.77 -6.34 1.17
N SER A 35 8.80 -7.16 1.33
CA SER A 35 9.38 -7.97 0.23
C SER A 35 8.38 -9.00 -0.31
N GLU A 36 7.61 -9.66 0.55
CA GLU A 36 6.58 -10.61 0.10
C GLU A 36 5.42 -9.90 -0.59
N ILE A 37 5.01 -8.73 -0.11
CA ILE A 37 4.01 -7.88 -0.77
C ILE A 37 4.53 -7.44 -2.15
N TRP A 38 5.80 -7.07 -2.23
CA TRP A 38 6.46 -6.70 -3.48
C TRP A 38 6.46 -7.84 -4.50
N GLU A 39 6.88 -9.04 -4.10
CA GLU A 39 6.87 -10.23 -4.98
C GLU A 39 5.46 -10.65 -5.36
N TYR A 40 4.49 -10.54 -4.46
CA TYR A 40 3.08 -10.80 -4.77
C TYR A 40 2.54 -9.85 -5.84
N ALA A 41 2.97 -8.59 -5.84
CA ALA A 41 2.50 -7.56 -6.76
C ALA A 41 3.09 -7.69 -8.19
N LYS A 42 4.25 -8.32 -8.35
CA LYS A 42 4.99 -8.38 -9.61
C LYS A 42 4.26 -9.10 -10.76
N PRO A 43 3.77 -10.35 -10.59
CA PRO A 43 3.25 -11.13 -11.72
C PRO A 43 2.06 -10.47 -12.41
N ASP A 44 1.21 -9.81 -11.62
CA ASP A 44 -0.01 -9.15 -12.09
C ASP A 44 0.18 -7.64 -12.34
N ASN A 45 1.41 -7.14 -12.28
CA ASN A 45 1.75 -5.71 -12.48
C ASN A 45 0.90 -4.77 -11.60
N LEU A 46 0.72 -5.16 -10.35
CA LEU A 46 -0.10 -4.42 -9.39
C LEU A 46 0.62 -3.13 -8.96
N THR A 47 -0.18 -2.17 -8.50
CA THR A 47 0.32 -0.92 -7.92
C THR A 47 0.14 -0.95 -6.41
N ILE A 48 1.24 -0.85 -5.66
CA ILE A 48 1.22 -0.80 -4.21
C ILE A 48 0.90 0.63 -3.79
N VAL A 49 -0.10 0.78 -2.93
CA VAL A 49 -0.50 2.04 -2.31
C VAL A 49 -0.13 1.96 -0.84
N THR A 50 0.80 2.82 -0.42
CA THR A 50 1.42 2.75 0.91
C THR A 50 1.62 4.14 1.50
N LYS A 51 1.78 4.23 2.82
CA LYS A 51 2.34 5.40 3.50
C LYS A 51 3.77 5.16 4.01
N ASP A 52 4.26 3.93 3.90
CA ASP A 52 5.59 3.53 4.33
C ASP A 52 6.66 3.98 3.32
N THR A 53 7.81 4.39 3.83
CA THR A 53 8.97 4.77 3.02
C THR A 53 9.66 3.56 2.42
N ASP A 54 9.55 2.38 3.03
CA ASP A 54 10.26 1.18 2.58
C ASP A 54 9.90 0.80 1.14
N PHE A 55 8.62 0.89 0.74
CA PHE A 55 8.20 0.69 -0.66
C PHE A 55 8.71 1.78 -1.61
N SER A 56 8.89 3.00 -1.12
CA SER A 56 9.44 4.10 -1.92
C SER A 56 10.93 3.90 -2.17
N ASP A 57 11.65 3.39 -1.18
CA ASP A 57 13.06 3.05 -1.31
C ASP A 57 13.26 1.85 -2.25
N MET A 58 12.40 0.84 -2.14
CA MET A 58 12.40 -0.32 -3.05
C MET A 58 12.20 0.08 -4.52
N ILE A 59 11.24 0.97 -4.82
CA ILE A 59 11.01 1.44 -6.21
C ILE A 59 12.10 2.37 -6.72
N MET A 60 12.85 3.04 -5.85
CA MET A 60 13.96 3.90 -6.26
C MET A 60 15.13 3.11 -6.84
N ILE A 61 15.29 1.84 -6.44
CA ILE A 61 16.37 0.95 -6.89
C ILE A 61 15.89 -0.21 -7.79
N SER A 62 14.60 -0.24 -8.13
CA SER A 62 13.99 -1.31 -8.92
C SER A 62 13.27 -0.76 -10.16
N GLU A 63 13.19 -1.55 -11.21
CA GLU A 63 12.32 -1.24 -12.34
C GLU A 63 10.92 -1.85 -12.12
N PRO A 64 9.83 -1.14 -12.44
CA PRO A 64 8.49 -1.71 -12.39
C PRO A 64 8.36 -2.96 -13.28
N PRO A 65 7.54 -3.96 -12.89
CA PRO A 65 6.61 -3.97 -11.74
C PRO A 65 7.23 -4.39 -10.39
N PRO A 66 6.55 -4.08 -9.27
CA PRO A 66 5.31 -3.31 -9.15
C PRO A 66 5.53 -1.80 -9.26
N ARG A 67 4.44 -1.04 -9.43
CA ARG A 67 4.45 0.43 -9.29
C ARG A 67 4.10 0.80 -7.85
N VAL A 68 4.54 1.98 -7.40
CA VAL A 68 4.26 2.47 -6.04
C VAL A 68 3.59 3.84 -6.08
N ILE A 69 2.50 3.98 -5.30
CA ILE A 69 1.87 5.25 -4.94
C ILE A 69 2.14 5.47 -3.45
N HIS A 70 3.04 6.41 -3.15
CA HIS A 70 3.34 6.80 -1.76
C HIS A 70 2.45 7.95 -1.31
N ILE A 71 1.57 7.68 -0.36
CA ILE A 71 0.67 8.69 0.21
C ILE A 71 1.37 9.40 1.37
N LYS A 72 1.62 10.70 1.20
CA LYS A 72 2.07 11.57 2.29
C LYS A 72 0.88 12.09 3.08
N LEU A 73 0.54 11.41 4.17
CA LEU A 73 -0.40 11.94 5.16
C LEU A 73 0.39 12.68 6.24
N ALA A 74 0.05 13.96 6.45
CA ALA A 74 0.53 14.66 7.63
C ALA A 74 0.02 13.94 8.87
N HIS A 75 0.90 13.71 9.85
CA HIS A 75 0.44 13.27 11.16
C HIS A 75 -0.47 14.37 11.69
N SER A 76 -1.77 14.09 11.82
CA SER A 76 -2.67 14.99 12.54
C SER A 76 -2.22 14.95 14.00
N ARG A 77 -1.38 15.90 14.40
CA ARG A 77 -1.18 16.16 15.82
C ARG A 77 -2.54 16.59 16.35
N THR A 78 -3.15 15.78 17.19
CA THR A 78 -4.31 16.16 17.98
C THR A 78 -3.88 17.26 18.95
N SER A 79 -3.77 18.50 18.48
CA SER A 79 -3.77 19.67 19.33
C SER A 79 -5.21 19.98 19.70
N ALA A 80 -5.78 19.15 20.58
CA ALA A 80 -7.11 19.37 21.13
C ALA A 80 -7.20 18.75 22.52
N LEU A 81 -6.44 19.29 23.46
CA LEU A 81 -6.82 19.40 24.86
C LEU A 81 -6.31 20.76 25.34
N ALA A 82 -7.14 21.78 25.15
CA ALA A 82 -7.11 23.03 25.92
C ALA A 82 -8.37 23.03 26.79
#